data_AF-A0A937TE39-F1
#
_entry.id   AF-A0A937TE39-F1
#
_cell.length_a   1.000
_cell.length_b   1.000
_cell.length_c   1.000
_cell.angle_alpha   90.00
_cell.angle_beta   90.00
_cell.angle_gamma   90.00
#
_symmetry.space_group_name_H-M   'P 1'
#
loop_
_entity.id
_entity.type
_entity.pdbx_description
1 polymer ?
#
loop_
_entity_poly.entity_id
_entity_poly.type
_entity_poly.pdbx_seq_one_letter_code
_entity_poly.pdbx_strand_id
1 'polypeptide(L)' 'MDDVGGILAMRYGVRGVPTFVLLDGAGGVVLKQVGMPDRAEITVAVERLMEP' A
#
# COMPACT_ATOMS: atom_id res chain seq x y z
N MET A 1 -16.54 -10.92 9.44
CA MET A 1 -15.32 -10.18 9.11
C MET A 1 -14.36 -11.23 8.58
N ASP A 2 -13.89 -11.13 7.35
CA ASP A 2 -12.90 -12.10 6.85
C ASP A 2 -11.60 -11.87 7.62
N ASP A 3 -11.12 -12.91 8.30
CA ASP A 3 -9.96 -12.87 9.19
C ASP A 3 -8.71 -12.35 8.46
N VAL A 4 -8.60 -12.65 7.16
CA VAL A 4 -7.45 -12.24 6.34
C VAL A 4 -7.36 -10.72 6.23
N GLY A 5 -8.48 -10.03 5.99
CA GLY A 5 -8.51 -8.58 5.88
C GLY A 5 -8.07 -7.88 7.17
N GLY A 6 -8.52 -8.38 8.32
CA GLY A 6 -8.12 -7.88 9.63
C GLY A 6 -6.63 -8.09 9.92
N ILE A 7 -6.11 -9.28 9.62
CA ILE A 7 -4.69 -9.60 9.76
C ILE A 7 -3.81 -8.67 8.92
N LEU A 8 -4.18 -8.43 7.66
CA LEU A 8 -3.45 -7.53 6.77
C LEU A 8 -3.53 -6.08 7.26
N ALA A 9 -4.70 -5.63 7.72
CA ALA A 9 -4.87 -4.30 8.29
C ALA A 9 -3.93 -4.07 9.50
N MET A 10 -3.83 -5.05 10.41
CA MET A 10 -2.89 -4.98 11.52
C MET A 10 -1.43 -5.01 11.06
N ARG A 11 -1.07 -5.95 10.18
CA ARG A 11 0.31 -6.11 9.67
C ARG A 11 0.84 -4.85 8.99
N TYR A 12 -0.01 -4.16 8.22
CA TYR A 12 0.37 -2.94 7.51
C TYR A 12 0.00 -1.66 8.26
N GLY A 13 -0.52 -1.77 9.49
CA GLY A 13 -0.87 -0.63 10.36
C GLY A 13 -1.91 0.30 9.74
N VAL A 14 -2.94 -0.26 9.08
CA VAL A 14 -4.08 0.50 8.54
C VAL A 14 -4.87 1.12 9.70
N ARG A 15 -5.05 2.44 9.67
CA ARG A 15 -5.74 3.21 10.74
C ARG A 15 -7.06 3.84 10.29
N GLY A 16 -7.38 3.75 9.00
CA GLY A 16 -8.58 4.34 8.41
C GLY A 16 -8.85 3.76 7.03
N VAL A 17 -10.10 3.88 6.56
CA VAL A 17 -10.53 3.40 5.25
C VAL A 17 -10.99 4.60 4.41
N PRO A 18 -10.58 4.71 3.13
CA PRO A 18 -9.65 3.82 2.43
C PRO A 18 -8.18 4.01 2.86
N THR A 19 -7.35 2.97 2.69
CA THR A 19 -5.88 3.04 2.77
C THR A 19 -5.29 2.27 1.59
N PHE A 20 -4.33 2.87 0.89
CA PHE A 20 -3.54 2.25 -0.18
C PHE A 20 -2.15 1.87 0.35
N VAL A 21 -1.67 0.67 0.04
CA VAL A 21 -0.33 0.18 0.40
C VAL A 21 0.30 -0.43 -0.86
N LEU A 22 1.50 0.03 -1.22
CA LEU A 22 2.32 -0.55 -2.29
C LEU A 22 3.50 -1.32 -1.68
N LEU A 23 3.71 -2.53 -2.17
CA LEU A 23 4.82 -3.40 -1.77
C LEU A 23 5.81 -3.56 -2.93
N ASP A 24 7.10 -3.68 -2.61
CA ASP A 24 8.13 -4.10 -3.57
C ASP A 24 8.18 -5.64 -3.71
N GLY A 25 9.05 -6.15 -4.59
CA GLY A 25 9.24 -7.58 -4.83
C GLY A 25 9.82 -8.37 -3.64
N ALA A 26 10.39 -7.69 -2.64
CA ALA A 26 10.87 -8.29 -1.40
C ALA A 26 9.80 -8.24 -0.29
N GLY A 27 8.63 -7.65 -0.55
CA GLY A 27 7.54 -7.47 0.41
C GLY A 27 7.71 -6.25 1.34
N GLY A 28 8.64 -5.35 1.02
CA GLY A 28 8.81 -4.07 1.71
C GLY A 28 7.74 -3.05 1.32
N VAL A 29 7.28 -2.23 2.27
CA VAL A 29 6.31 -1.16 2.00
C VAL A 29 7.04 0.05 1.40
N VAL A 30 6.70 0.43 0.18
CA VAL A 30 7.33 1.57 -0.51
C VAL A 30 6.42 2.79 -0.65
N LEU A 31 5.10 2.61 -0.54
CA LEU A 31 4.13 3.70 -0.49
C LEU A 31 2.97 3.31 0.42
N LYS A 32 2.49 4.27 1.22
CA LYS A 32 1.29 4.14 2.04
C LYS A 32 0.52 5.46 2.08
N GLN A 33 -0.74 5.43 1.67
CA GLN A 33 -1.63 6.59 1.68
C GLN A 33 -2.91 6.28 2.44
N VAL A 34 -3.31 7.16 3.35
CA VAL A 34 -4.58 7.05 4.10
C VAL A 34 -5.54 8.09 3.54
N GLY A 35 -6.78 7.69 3.29
CA GLY A 35 -7.77 8.51 2.59
C GLY A 35 -7.76 8.26 1.08
N MET A 36 -8.31 9.21 0.33
CA MET A 36 -8.44 9.09 -1.12
C MET A 36 -7.06 8.91 -1.77
N PRO A 37 -6.81 7.83 -2.53
CA PRO A 37 -5.50 7.60 -3.12
C PRO A 37 -5.13 8.67 -4.16
N ASP A 38 -3.90 9.16 -4.10
CA ASP A 38 -3.30 10.00 -5.13
C ASP A 38 -2.73 9.12 -6.24
N ARG A 39 -3.43 9.12 -7.39
CA ARG A 39 -3.07 8.32 -8.56
C ARG A 39 -1.70 8.70 -9.13
N ALA A 40 -1.32 9.98 -9.12
CA ALA A 40 -0.07 10.43 -9.70
C ALA A 40 1.12 9.89 -8.87
N GLU A 41 1.04 10.01 -7.55
CA GLU A 41 2.06 9.45 -6.65
C GLU A 41 2.16 7.93 -6.77
N ILE A 42 1.02 7.23 -6.89
CA ILE A 42 1.01 5.78 -7.06
C ILE A 42 1.72 5.38 -8.36
N THR A 43 1.44 6.08 -9.45
CA THR A 43 2.04 5.78 -10.76
C THR A 43 3.55 5.96 -10.71
N VAL A 44 4.02 7.08 -10.16
CA VAL A 44 5.45 7.35 -9.98
C VAL A 44 6.13 6.30 -9.10
N ALA A 45 5.47 5.88 -8.01
CA ALA A 45 6.02 4.85 -7.12
C ALA A 45 6.14 3.48 -7.81
N VAL A 46 5.16 3.11 -8.65
CA VAL A 46 5.21 1.86 -9.44
C VAL A 46 6.28 1.92 -10.53
N GLU A 47 6.41 3.05 -11.24
CA GLU A 47 7.46 3.24 -12.26
C GLU A 47 8.87 3.04 -11.68
N ARG A 48 9.13 3.60 -10.50
CA ARG A 48 10.41 3.43 -9.78
C ARG A 48 10.73 1.98 -9.42
N LEU A 49 9.73 1.13 -9.21
CA LEU A 49 9.94 -0.29 -8.93
C LEU A 49 10.30 -1.11 -10.18
N MET A 50 10.09 -0.54 -11.37
CA MET A 50 10.37 -1.20 -12.65
C MET A 50 11.70 -0.75 -13.26
N GLU A 51 12.39 0.21 -12.63
CA GLU A 51 13.73 0.61 -13.04
C GLU A 51 14.72 -0.55 -12.75
N PRO A 52 15.60 -0.89 -13.71
CA PRO A 52 16.53 -2.02 -13.61
C PRO A 52 17.66 -1.85 -12.60
#